data_AF-A0A4Q5K6F3-F1
#
_entry.id   AF-A0A4Q5K6F3-F1
#
_cell.length_a   1.000
_cell.length_b   1.000
_cell.length_c   1.000
_cell.angle_alpha   90.00
_cell.angle_beta   90.00
_cell.angle_gamma   90.00
#
_symmetry.space_group_name_H-M   'P 1'
#
loop_
_entity.id
_entity.type
_entity.pdbx_description
1 polymer ?
#
loop_
_entity_poly.entity_id
_entity_poly.type
_entity_poly.pdbx_seq_one_letter_code
_entity_poly.pdbx_strand_id
1 'polypeptide(L)'
;MLCLFLLMTVGCTSNQPLVVTEYVTLDKVPPAAYLTECELPFAQPPKTYGEAVERDQVWLCAFEACAIKVRGIRAFYGIDNQYQTLCSDDKKATQSSPSH
;
A
#
# COMPACT_ATOMS: atom_id res chain seq x y z
N MET A 1 -43.96 -16.27 34.75
CA MET A 1 -42.77 -16.35 33.87
C MET A 1 -43.21 -16.63 32.43
N LEU A 2 -43.70 -15.62 31.72
CA LEU A 2 -44.08 -15.74 30.29
C LEU A 2 -43.72 -14.49 29.48
N CYS A 3 -43.47 -13.34 30.14
CA CYS A 3 -43.04 -12.12 29.46
C CYS A 3 -41.58 -12.14 28.97
N LEU A 4 -40.69 -12.97 29.53
CA LEU A 4 -39.28 -13.01 29.11
C LEU A 4 -39.06 -13.72 27.77
N PHE A 5 -39.97 -14.62 27.35
CA PHE A 5 -39.82 -15.37 26.10
C PHE A 5 -40.20 -14.56 24.85
N LEU A 6 -41.05 -13.54 25.00
CA LEU A 6 -41.48 -12.68 23.89
C LEU A 6 -40.42 -11.67 23.44
N LEU A 7 -39.45 -11.33 24.29
CA LEU A 7 -38.36 -10.43 23.94
C LEU A 7 -37.22 -11.12 23.16
N MET A 8 -37.19 -12.46 23.17
CA MET A 8 -36.13 -13.23 22.50
C MET A 8 -36.44 -13.58 21.03
N THR A 9 -37.65 -13.30 20.54
CA THR A 9 -38.03 -13.55 19.13
C THR A 9 -37.89 -12.32 18.22
N VAL A 10 -37.48 -11.18 18.78
CA VAL A 10 -37.17 -9.95 18.02
C VAL A 10 -35.65 -9.81 17.85
N GLY A 11 -34.98 -10.92 17.52
CA GLY A 11 -33.55 -10.93 17.17
C GLY A 11 -33.36 -10.38 15.75
N CYS A 12 -32.79 -9.18 15.66
CA CYS A 12 -32.42 -8.46 14.44
C CYS A 12 -32.24 -9.33 13.20
N THR A 13 -33.13 -9.18 12.22
CA THR A 13 -32.69 -9.29 10.82
C THR A 13 -31.67 -8.17 10.63
N SER A 14 -30.39 -8.49 10.86
CA SER A 14 -29.29 -7.62 10.48
C SER A 14 -29.47 -7.44 8.98
N ASN A 15 -29.98 -6.27 8.60
CA ASN A 15 -30.01 -5.82 7.22
C ASN A 15 -28.55 -5.81 6.79
N GLN A 16 -28.08 -6.93 6.25
CA GLN A 16 -26.76 -7.03 5.67
C GLN A 16 -26.67 -5.85 4.71
N PRO A 17 -25.70 -4.94 4.88
CA PRO A 17 -25.55 -3.84 3.95
C PRO A 17 -25.36 -4.49 2.58
N LEU A 18 -26.35 -4.31 1.71
CA LEU A 18 -26.27 -4.80 0.34
C LEU A 18 -25.09 -4.05 -0.29
N VAL A 19 -23.94 -4.70 -0.38
CA VAL A 19 -22.75 -4.13 -1.01
C VAL A 19 -23.03 -4.11 -2.51
N VAL A 20 -23.58 -3.00 -2.98
CA VAL A 20 -23.74 -2.73 -4.41
C VAL A 20 -22.40 -2.24 -4.92
N THR A 21 -21.65 -3.11 -5.59
CA THR A 21 -20.46 -2.70 -6.34
C THR A 21 -20.92 -2.10 -7.66
N GLU A 22 -20.92 -0.77 -7.77
CA GLU A 22 -21.15 -0.09 -9.04
C GLU A 22 -19.85 -0.10 -9.86
N TYR A 23 -19.93 -0.62 -11.09
CA TYR A 23 -18.82 -0.57 -12.02
C TYR A 23 -18.72 0.83 -12.62
N VAL A 24 -17.73 1.61 -12.18
CA VAL A 24 -17.41 2.90 -12.81
C VAL A 24 -16.62 2.61 -14.09
N THR A 25 -17.21 2.91 -15.25
CA THR A 25 -16.48 2.89 -16.52
C THR A 25 -15.47 4.03 -16.54
N LEU A 26 -14.19 3.69 -16.47
CA LEU A 26 -13.10 4.67 -16.54
C LEU A 26 -12.81 5.00 -18.01
N ASP A 27 -13.35 6.12 -18.49
CA ASP A 27 -13.18 6.60 -19.87
C ASP A 27 -11.74 7.06 -20.20
N LYS A 28 -10.89 7.22 -19.19
CA LYS A 28 -9.51 7.67 -19.34
C LYS A 28 -8.60 6.72 -18.60
N VAL A 29 -7.53 6.29 -19.27
CA VAL A 29 -6.47 5.45 -18.72
C VAL A 29 -5.24 6.29 -18.40
N PRO A 30 -4.54 6.02 -17.29
CA PRO A 30 -3.31 6.72 -16.95
C PRO A 30 -2.22 6.40 -17.98
N PRO A 31 -1.16 7.23 -18.07
CA PRO A 31 -0.03 6.97 -18.94
C PRO A 31 0.52 5.55 -18.81
N ALA A 32 0.78 4.89 -19.95
CA ALA A 32 1.26 3.51 -19.98
C ALA A 32 2.54 3.30 -19.15
N ALA A 33 3.38 4.34 -19.04
CA ALA A 33 4.57 4.33 -18.19
C ALA A 33 4.26 3.96 -16.72
N TYR A 34 3.09 4.32 -16.20
CA TYR A 34 2.69 4.00 -14.82
C TYR A 34 2.01 2.62 -14.69
N LEU A 35 1.54 2.04 -15.79
CA LEU A 35 0.87 0.73 -15.83
C LEU A 35 1.85 -0.44 -16.05
N THR A 36 3.14 -0.17 -15.99
CA THR A 36 4.19 -1.19 -16.09
C THR A 36 4.49 -1.78 -14.73
N GLU A 37 4.87 -3.05 -14.71
CA GLU A 37 5.29 -3.73 -13.48
C GLU A 37 6.42 -2.98 -12.77
N CYS A 38 6.48 -3.15 -11.45
CA CYS A 38 7.57 -2.62 -10.66
C CYS A 38 8.76 -3.57 -10.73
N GLU A 39 9.93 -3.02 -11.06
CA GLU A 39 11.14 -3.80 -11.18
C GLU A 39 11.66 -4.16 -9.78
N LEU A 40 11.86 -5.46 -9.55
CA LEU A 40 12.51 -5.96 -8.35
C LEU A 40 14.02 -5.97 -8.60
N PRO A 41 14.83 -5.23 -7.83
CA PRO A 41 16.27 -5.14 -8.07
C PRO A 41 16.99 -6.47 -7.82
N PHE A 42 16.37 -7.37 -7.06
CA PHE A 42 16.93 -8.67 -6.75
C PHE A 42 15.84 -9.76 -6.75
N ALA A 43 16.10 -10.84 -7.49
CA ALA A 43 15.18 -11.97 -7.60
C ALA A 43 15.29 -12.97 -6.43
N GLN A 44 16.42 -12.96 -5.70
CA GLN A 44 16.71 -13.91 -4.63
C GLN A 44 16.87 -13.19 -3.28
N PRO A 45 16.49 -13.84 -2.16
CA PRO A 45 16.74 -13.29 -0.83
C PRO A 45 18.26 -13.20 -0.56
N PRO A 46 18.70 -12.25 0.28
CA PRO A 46 20.10 -12.17 0.69
C PRO A 46 20.49 -13.42 1.48
N LYS A 47 21.73 -13.91 1.29
CA LYS A 47 22.24 -15.10 1.96
C LYS A 47 22.81 -14.77 3.35
N THR A 48 23.18 -13.51 3.58
CA THR A 48 23.77 -13.05 4.83
C THR A 48 23.14 -11.72 5.27
N TYR A 49 23.26 -11.41 6.56
CA TYR A 49 22.82 -10.12 7.08
C TYR A 49 23.58 -8.94 6.47
N GLY A 50 24.90 -9.06 6.28
CA GLY A 50 25.71 -8.01 5.65
C GLY A 50 25.22 -7.68 4.23
N GLU A 51 24.93 -8.72 3.45
CA GLU A 51 24.35 -8.56 2.11
C GLU A 51 22.95 -7.90 2.18
N ALA A 52 22.13 -8.21 3.18
CA ALA A 52 20.83 -7.58 3.35
C ALA A 52 20.97 -6.07 3.62
N VAL A 53 21.91 -5.66 4.48
CA VAL A 53 22.16 -4.25 4.81
C VAL A 53 22.64 -3.48 3.59
N GLU A 54 23.55 -4.04 2.79
CA GLU A 54 24.02 -3.39 1.56
C GLU A 54 22.90 -3.24 0.51
N ARG A 55 21.97 -4.19 0.47
CA ARG A 55 20.85 -4.21 -0.49
C ARG A 55 19.67 -3.34 -0.06
N ASP A 56 19.61 -2.91 1.21
CA ASP A 56 18.48 -2.20 1.78
C ASP A 56 18.20 -0.86 1.07
N GLN A 57 19.25 -0.08 0.81
CA GLN A 57 19.12 1.19 0.09
C GLN A 57 18.64 1.01 -1.34
N VAL A 58 19.16 -0.01 -2.05
CA VAL A 58 18.74 -0.32 -3.42
C VAL A 58 17.27 -0.76 -3.45
N TRP A 59 16.85 -1.55 -2.46
CA TRP A 59 15.47 -1.99 -2.32
C TRP A 59 14.54 -0.81 -2.03
N LEU A 60 14.93 0.09 -1.13
CA LEU A 60 14.19 1.31 -0.82
C LEU A 60 14.00 2.18 -2.07
N CYS A 61 15.08 2.43 -2.82
CA CYS A 61 15.02 3.21 -4.07
C CYS A 61 14.05 2.58 -5.10
N ALA A 62 14.12 1.26 -5.30
CA ALA A 62 13.23 0.57 -6.23
C ALA A 62 11.77 0.62 -5.77
N PHE A 63 11.54 0.48 -4.46
CA PHE A 63 10.21 0.65 -3.85
C PHE A 63 9.67 2.07 -4.08
N GLU A 64 10.48 3.11 -3.91
CA GLU A 64 10.08 4.49 -4.17
C GLU A 64 9.73 4.74 -5.65
N ALA A 65 10.56 4.26 -6.57
CA ALA A 65 10.31 4.37 -7.99
C ALA A 65 8.97 3.71 -8.38
N CYS A 66 8.67 2.55 -7.80
CA CYS A 66 7.38 1.89 -7.93
C CYS A 66 6.23 2.74 -7.36
N ALA A 67 6.41 3.30 -6.16
CA ALA A 67 5.42 4.14 -5.50
C ALA A 67 5.09 5.40 -6.31
N ILE A 68 6.04 5.97 -7.06
CA ILE A 68 5.81 7.08 -7.99
C ILE A 68 4.82 6.70 -9.10
N LYS A 69 4.91 5.48 -9.66
CA LYS A 69 3.95 5.00 -10.67
C LYS A 69 2.54 4.94 -10.08
N VAL A 70 2.40 4.35 -8.90
CA VAL A 70 1.11 4.27 -8.18
C VAL A 70 0.58 5.68 -7.87
N ARG A 71 1.46 6.61 -7.51
CA ARG A 71 1.10 8.02 -7.30
C ARG A 71 0.57 8.68 -8.57
N GLY A 72 1.23 8.46 -9.71
CA GLY A 72 0.78 8.95 -11.01
C GLY A 72 -0.62 8.46 -11.36
N ILE A 73 -0.91 7.19 -11.07
CA ILE A 73 -2.24 6.60 -11.26
C ILE A 73 -3.27 7.24 -10.32
N ARG A 74 -2.96 7.37 -9.03
CA ARG A 74 -3.88 7.98 -8.05
C ARG A 74 -4.19 9.44 -8.37
N ALA A 75 -3.17 10.22 -8.72
CA ALA A 75 -3.31 11.62 -9.12
C ALA A 75 -4.16 11.76 -10.39
N PHE A 76 -3.97 10.86 -11.36
CA PHE A 76 -4.79 10.83 -12.58
C PHE A 76 -6.28 10.63 -12.30
N TYR A 77 -6.63 9.87 -11.25
CA TYR A 77 -8.02 9.68 -10.81
C TYR A 77 -8.47 10.66 -9.72
N GLY A 78 -7.66 11.67 -9.35
CA GLY A 78 -8.01 12.64 -8.31
C GLY A 78 -8.12 12.04 -6.90
N ILE A 79 -7.42 10.92 -6.64
CA ILE A 79 -7.37 10.28 -5.33
C ILE A 79 -6.16 10.84 -4.58
N ASP A 80 -6.36 11.91 -3.82
CA ASP A 80 -5.29 12.63 -3.13
C ASP A 80 -4.61 11.79 -2.04
N ASN A 81 -3.29 11.99 -1.87
CA ASN A 81 -2.53 11.54 -0.70
C ASN A 81 -1.20 12.32 -0.57
N GLN A 82 -0.98 12.96 0.58
CA GLN A 82 0.20 13.78 0.90
C GLN A 82 1.41 12.92 1.25
N TYR A 83 2.50 12.89 0.44
CA TYR A 83 3.72 12.14 0.83
C TYR A 83 5.04 12.69 0.27
N GLN A 84 6.10 12.41 1.03
CA GLN A 84 7.49 12.90 0.91
C GLN A 84 8.41 11.82 0.30
N THR A 85 9.39 12.21 -0.51
CA THR A 85 10.41 11.33 -1.12
C THR A 85 11.51 11.04 -0.08
N LEU A 86 11.87 9.77 0.15
CA LEU A 86 12.86 9.33 1.15
C LEU A 86 14.27 9.19 0.54
N CYS A 87 14.38 8.82 -0.74
CA CYS A 87 15.66 8.76 -1.44
C CYS A 87 16.00 10.14 -2.03
N SER A 88 16.54 11.01 -1.19
CA SER A 88 17.18 12.25 -1.63
C SER A 88 18.58 12.30 -1.02
N ASP A 89 19.56 11.96 -1.86
CA ASP A 89 21.01 12.07 -1.68
C ASP A 89 21.66 11.24 -0.55
N ASP A 90 22.76 10.57 -0.91
CA ASP A 90 23.53 9.53 -0.21
C ASP A 90 24.11 9.85 1.19
N LYS A 91 23.58 10.84 1.94
CA LYS A 91 24.26 11.36 3.14
C LYS A 91 23.47 11.38 4.44
N LYS A 92 22.30 10.73 4.54
CA LYS A 92 21.50 10.79 5.77
C LYS A 92 20.97 9.48 6.35
N ALA A 93 21.48 8.32 5.90
CA ALA A 93 21.13 7.03 6.48
C ALA A 93 22.14 6.53 7.54
N THR A 94 22.90 7.41 8.17
CA THR A 94 23.75 7.07 9.33
C THR A 94 23.28 7.84 10.55
N GLN A 95 22.10 7.52 11.08
CA GLN A 95 21.75 7.89 12.47
C GLN A 95 20.49 7.17 12.94
N SER A 96 20.63 5.88 13.26
CA SER A 96 19.92 5.28 14.40
C SER A 96 20.43 3.86 14.67
N SER A 97 21.58 3.77 15.31
CA SER A 97 21.87 2.63 16.19
C SER A 97 22.84 3.09 17.26
N PRO A 98 22.40 3.38 18.50
CA PRO A 98 23.29 3.29 19.63
C PRO A 98 23.39 1.82 20.03
N SER A 99 24.60 1.29 19.93
CA SER A 99 25.07 0.13 20.67
C SER A 99 24.91 0.38 22.17
N HIS A 100 24.26 -0.53 22.90
CA HIS A 100 24.77 -1.27 24.07
C HIS A 100 23.63 -1.99 24.81
#